data_AF-A0AA38Z5X2-F1
#
_entry.id   AF-A0AA38Z5X2-F1
#
_cell.length_a   1.000
_cell.length_b   1.000
_cell.length_c   1.000
_cell.angle_alpha   90.00
_cell.angle_beta   90.00
_cell.angle_gamma   90.00
#
_symmetry.space_group_name_H-M   'P 1'
#
loop_
_entity.id
_entity.type
_entity.pdbx_description
1 polymer ?
#
loop_
_entity_poly.entity_id
_entity_poly.type
_entity_poly.pdbx_seq_one_letter_code
_entity_poly.pdbx_strand_id
1 'polypeptide(L)'
;MVPTVGFNMRKVTKGNVIIKVWDLGGQQRFRTMWERYCRGVSAILFVVDAADRDSVPISRSELHSLLTKPSLTGIPLLVVGNKIDRSEALSEQSLVGQLDLKSITGREVGCYMISCKDSVNIDLVIDWLIKHSKTPN
;
A
#
# COMPACT_ATOMS: atom_id res chain seq x y z
N MET A 1 -14.48 9.06 -10.30
CA MET A 1 -14.15 7.82 -9.57
C MET A 1 -15.13 7.71 -8.40
N VAL A 2 -15.83 6.58 -8.25
CA VAL A 2 -16.73 6.36 -7.10
C VAL A 2 -15.87 5.87 -5.93
N PRO A 3 -15.95 6.48 -4.73
CA PRO A 3 -15.22 6.00 -3.56
C PRO A 3 -15.61 4.57 -3.21
N THR A 4 -14.64 3.71 -2.87
CA THR A 4 -14.95 2.37 -2.33
C THR A 4 -15.74 2.51 -1.04
N VAL A 5 -16.98 2.01 -1.03
CA VAL A 5 -17.84 1.92 0.15
C VAL A 5 -17.70 0.50 0.71
N GLY A 6 -17.04 0.36 1.86
CA GLY A 6 -16.82 -0.94 2.51
C GLY A 6 -15.48 -1.60 2.13
N PHE A 7 -15.53 -2.90 1.82
CA PHE A 7 -14.38 -3.76 1.53
C PHE A 7 -14.64 -4.59 0.28
N ASN A 8 -13.64 -4.76 -0.57
CA ASN A 8 -13.73 -5.62 -1.75
C ASN A 8 -12.53 -6.57 -1.80
N MET A 9 -12.78 -7.88 -1.84
CA MET A 9 -11.73 -8.85 -2.17
C MET A 9 -11.67 -9.01 -3.69
N ARG A 10 -10.49 -8.77 -4.27
CA ARG A 10 -10.20 -9.09 -5.67
C ARG A 10 -9.14 -10.18 -5.74
N LYS A 11 -9.30 -11.10 -6.69
CA LYS A 11 -8.26 -12.07 -7.04
C LYS A 11 -7.59 -11.61 -8.32
N VAL A 12 -6.27 -11.48 -8.28
CA VAL A 12 -5.44 -11.19 -9.44
C VAL A 12 -4.54 -12.39 -9.67
N THR A 13 -4.54 -12.93 -10.89
CA THR A 13 -3.71 -14.07 -11.25
C THR A 13 -2.59 -13.58 -12.17
N LYS A 14 -1.33 -13.84 -11.81
CA LYS A 14 -0.17 -13.58 -12.66
C LYS A 14 0.68 -14.85 -12.69
N GLY A 15 0.75 -15.50 -13.86
CA GLY A 15 1.35 -16.83 -13.98
C GLY A 15 0.67 -17.84 -13.05
N ASN A 16 1.46 -18.51 -12.21
CA ASN A 16 0.97 -19.51 -11.25
C ASN A 16 0.64 -18.94 -9.86
N VAL A 17 0.69 -17.61 -9.69
CA VAL A 17 0.44 -16.95 -8.40
C VAL A 17 -0.95 -16.31 -8.39
N ILE A 18 -1.74 -16.63 -7.36
CA ILE A 18 -3.04 -16.01 -7.09
C ILE A 18 -2.87 -15.01 -5.94
N ILE A 19 -2.97 -13.73 -6.27
CA ILE A 19 -2.91 -12.63 -5.31
C ILE A 19 -4.33 -12.29 -4.86
N LYS A 20 -4.62 -12.42 -3.57
CA LYS A 20 -5.87 -11.96 -2.95
C LYS A 20 -5.65 -10.55 -2.40
N VAL A 21 -6.25 -9.55 -3.03
CA VAL A 21 -6.19 -8.14 -2.64
C VAL A 21 -7.45 -7.79 -1.88
N TRP A 22 -7.29 -7.23 -0.69
CA TRP A 22 -8.37 -6.62 0.07
C TRP A 22 -8.31 -5.10 -0.13
N ASP A 23 -9.20 -4.57 -0.95
CA ASP A 23 -9.35 -3.12 -1.12
C ASP A 23 -10.21 -2.57 0.02
N LEU A 24 -9.62 -1.68 0.81
CA LEU A 24 -10.21 -1.12 2.02
C LEU A 24 -10.51 0.37 1.78
N GLY A 25 -11.75 0.79 1.97
CA GLY A 25 -12.12 2.20 1.83
C GLY A 25 -11.32 3.10 2.78
N GLY A 26 -10.71 4.16 2.25
CA GLY A 26 -9.88 5.11 3.02
C GLY A 26 -10.64 6.10 3.92
N GLN A 27 -11.98 6.10 3.86
CA GLN A 27 -12.83 6.95 4.69
C GLN A 27 -12.71 6.56 6.17
N GLN A 28 -12.66 7.55 7.05
CA GLN A 28 -12.43 7.37 8.49
C GLN A 28 -13.36 6.32 9.13
N ARG A 29 -14.63 6.29 8.70
CA ARG A 29 -15.65 5.32 9.17
C ARG A 29 -15.31 3.85 8.92
N PHE A 30 -14.45 3.53 7.95
CA PHE A 30 -14.09 2.16 7.59
C PHE A 30 -12.74 1.70 8.18
N ARG A 31 -12.00 2.60 8.82
CA ARG A 31 -10.64 2.33 9.34
C ARG A 31 -10.62 1.34 10.50
N THR A 32 -11.69 1.27 11.30
CA THR A 32 -11.85 0.28 12.37
C THR A 32 -11.89 -1.16 11.86
N MET A 33 -12.19 -1.36 10.57
CA MET A 33 -12.24 -2.69 9.96
C MET A 33 -10.89 -3.15 9.39
N TRP A 34 -9.91 -2.25 9.21
CA TRP A 34 -8.61 -2.60 8.63
C TRP A 34 -7.93 -3.74 9.40
N GLU A 35 -7.99 -3.69 10.73
CA GLU A 35 -7.42 -4.74 11.57
C GLU A 35 -8.03 -6.13 11.32
N ARG A 36 -9.33 -6.21 11.00
CA ARG A 36 -10.00 -7.49 10.76
C ARG A 36 -9.54 -8.13 9.45
N TYR A 37 -9.35 -7.33 8.41
CA TYR A 37 -9.01 -7.80 7.07
C TYR A 37 -7.51 -7.97 6.84
N CYS A 38 -6.67 -7.26 7.62
CA CYS A 38 -5.22 -7.39 7.52
C CYS A 38 -4.66 -8.59 8.32
N ARG A 39 -5.49 -9.37 9.04
CA ARG A 39 -5.03 -10.59 9.72
C ARG A 39 -4.58 -11.66 8.72
N GLY A 40 -3.34 -12.12 8.87
CA GLY A 40 -2.79 -13.21 8.07
C GLY A 40 -2.39 -12.82 6.64
N VAL A 41 -2.32 -11.52 6.32
CA VAL A 41 -1.81 -11.08 5.02
C VAL A 41 -0.31 -11.36 4.90
N SER A 42 0.17 -11.61 3.68
CA SER A 42 1.60 -11.85 3.42
C SER A 42 2.40 -10.56 3.24
N ALA A 43 1.74 -9.48 2.82
CA ALA A 43 2.32 -8.15 2.68
C ALA A 43 1.23 -7.07 2.78
N ILE A 44 1.65 -5.84 3.09
CA ILE A 44 0.81 -4.64 3.10
C ILE A 44 1.18 -3.80 1.89
N LEU A 45 0.20 -3.47 1.04
CA LEU A 45 0.35 -2.51 -0.04
C LEU A 45 -0.35 -1.22 0.35
N PHE A 46 0.41 -0.15 0.60
CA PHE A 46 -0.13 1.14 1.02
C PHE A 46 0.00 2.17 -0.10
N VAL A 47 -1.11 2.51 -0.75
CA VAL A 47 -1.12 3.40 -1.91
C VAL A 47 -1.39 4.84 -1.47
N VAL A 48 -0.52 5.75 -1.87
CA VAL A 48 -0.62 7.20 -1.62
C VAL A 48 -0.74 7.93 -2.95
N ASP A 49 -1.61 8.93 -3.02
CA ASP A 49 -1.63 9.86 -4.15
C ASP A 49 -0.42 10.79 -4.05
N ALA A 50 0.60 10.56 -4.87
CA ALA A 50 1.82 11.36 -4.85
C ALA A 50 1.60 12.80 -5.30
N ALA A 51 0.50 13.10 -6.01
CA ALA A 51 0.18 14.43 -6.50
C ALA A 51 -0.70 15.24 -5.51
N ASP A 52 -1.26 14.59 -4.49
CA ASP A 52 -2.06 15.24 -3.44
C ASP A 52 -1.21 15.41 -2.16
N ARG A 53 -0.41 16.49 -2.14
CA ARG A 53 0.53 16.80 -1.05
C ARG A 53 -0.17 17.07 0.27
N ASP A 54 -1.39 17.61 0.25
CA ASP A 54 -2.17 17.91 1.46
C ASP A 54 -2.67 16.64 2.14
N SER A 55 -2.85 15.56 1.37
CA SER A 55 -3.24 14.24 1.91
C SER A 55 -2.09 13.44 2.53
N VAL A 56 -0.83 13.80 2.25
CA VAL A 56 0.35 13.03 2.69
C VAL A 56 0.49 13.00 4.22
N PRO A 57 0.32 14.12 4.97
CA PRO A 57 0.35 14.09 6.42
C PRO A 57 -0.72 13.18 7.04
N ILE A 58 -1.91 13.14 6.42
CA ILE A 58 -3.01 12.24 6.84
C ILE A 58 -2.59 10.79 6.57
N SER A 59 -2.06 10.52 5.38
CA SER A 59 -1.56 9.20 4.98
C SER A 59 -0.45 8.69 5.91
N ARG A 60 0.47 9.58 6.35
CA ARG A 60 1.48 9.25 7.36
C ARG A 60 0.83 8.82 8.67
N SER A 61 -0.07 9.63 9.22
CA SER A 61 -0.72 9.33 10.50
C SER A 61 -1.43 7.97 10.46
N GLU A 62 -2.14 7.71 9.37
CA GLU A 62 -2.87 6.44 9.17
C GLU A 62 -1.94 5.25 8.97
N LEU A 63 -0.86 5.40 8.21
CA LEU A 63 0.15 4.36 8.04
C LEU A 63 0.75 3.97 9.38
N HIS A 64 1.26 4.94 10.14
CA HIS A 64 1.88 4.68 11.44
C HIS A 64 0.90 4.07 12.43
N SER A 65 -0.33 4.58 12.49
CA SER A 65 -1.42 4.02 13.30
C SER A 65 -1.72 2.56 12.94
N LEU A 66 -1.78 2.23 11.65
CA LEU A 66 -1.96 0.86 11.18
C LEU A 66 -0.81 -0.05 11.59
N LEU A 67 0.44 0.43 11.49
CA LEU A 67 1.62 -0.38 11.81
C LEU A 67 1.81 -0.64 13.31
N THR A 68 1.15 0.12 14.18
CA THR A 68 1.11 -0.16 15.64
C THR A 68 0.30 -1.42 15.98
N LYS A 69 -0.48 -1.96 15.04
CA LYS A 69 -1.37 -3.11 15.30
C LYS A 69 -0.54 -4.39 15.46
N PRO A 70 -0.67 -5.12 16.59
CA PRO A 70 0.11 -6.35 16.85
C PRO A 70 -0.07 -7.44 15.80
N SER A 71 -1.26 -7.52 15.19
CA SER A 71 -1.56 -8.48 14.12
C SER A 71 -0.75 -8.27 12.85
N LEU A 72 -0.10 -7.10 12.70
CA LEU A 72 0.69 -6.71 11.53
C LEU A 72 2.18 -6.68 11.79
N THR A 73 2.64 -7.07 12.98
CA THR A 73 4.06 -7.11 13.33
C THR A 73 4.83 -8.00 12.36
N GLY A 74 5.97 -7.51 11.86
CA GLY A 74 6.84 -8.26 10.95
C GLY A 74 6.34 -8.39 9.50
N ILE A 75 5.11 -7.99 9.19
CA ILE A 75 4.57 -8.08 7.83
C ILE A 75 5.28 -7.04 6.92
N PRO A 76 5.86 -7.46 5.78
CA PRO A 76 6.46 -6.55 4.80
C PRO A 76 5.49 -5.46 4.34
N LEU A 77 6.00 -4.23 4.21
CA LEU A 77 5.26 -3.06 3.76
C LEU A 77 5.82 -2.57 2.43
N LEU A 78 4.97 -2.45 1.42
CA LEU A 78 5.26 -1.73 0.19
C LEU A 78 4.40 -0.48 0.10
N VAL A 79 5.05 0.68 0.15
CA VAL A 79 4.39 1.96 -0.11
C VAL A 79 4.44 2.25 -1.60
N VAL A 80 3.32 2.69 -2.16
CA VAL A 80 3.21 3.01 -3.59
C VAL A 80 2.73 4.44 -3.76
N GLY A 81 3.61 5.31 -4.26
CA GLY A 81 3.25 6.65 -4.70
C GLY A 81 2.63 6.58 -6.09
N ASN A 82 1.31 6.70 -6.18
CA ASN A 82 0.56 6.67 -7.44
C ASN A 82 0.37 8.09 -8.02
N LYS A 83 -0.02 8.17 -9.30
CA LYS A 83 -0.30 9.39 -10.06
C LYS A 83 0.94 10.22 -10.40
N ILE A 84 2.07 9.57 -10.69
CA ILE A 84 3.28 10.26 -11.15
C ILE A 84 3.16 10.88 -12.55
N ASP A 85 2.07 10.61 -13.26
CA ASP A 85 1.71 11.27 -14.51
C ASP A 85 1.38 12.77 -14.33
N ARG A 86 1.18 13.21 -13.09
CA ARG A 86 0.87 14.61 -12.76
C ARG A 86 2.13 15.38 -12.39
N SER A 87 2.23 16.62 -12.88
CA SER A 87 3.35 17.54 -12.59
C SER A 87 3.57 17.82 -11.11
N GLU A 88 2.51 17.75 -10.29
CA GLU A 88 2.58 18.02 -8.85
C GLU A 88 3.17 16.84 -8.05
N ALA A 89 3.35 15.68 -8.69
CA ALA A 89 3.74 14.44 -8.02
C ALA A 89 5.07 14.59 -7.26
N LEU A 90 5.08 14.05 -6.03
CA LEU A 90 6.27 13.99 -5.21
C LEU A 90 7.29 13.02 -5.81
N SER A 91 8.58 13.35 -5.63
CA SER A 91 9.65 12.38 -5.84
C SER A 91 9.60 11.28 -4.79
N GLU A 92 10.17 10.11 -5.11
CA GLU A 92 10.27 9.00 -4.18
C GLU A 92 10.93 9.41 -2.86
N GLN A 93 12.04 10.16 -2.93
CA GLN A 93 12.77 10.66 -1.75
C GLN A 93 11.89 11.56 -0.88
N SER A 94 11.07 12.43 -1.50
CA SER A 94 10.16 13.30 -0.77
C SER A 94 9.04 12.50 -0.12
N LEU A 95 8.46 11.53 -0.82
CA LEU A 95 7.42 10.67 -0.27
C LEU A 95 7.93 9.83 0.91
N VAL A 96 9.11 9.23 0.78
CA VAL A 96 9.79 8.47 1.85
C VAL A 96 10.04 9.35 3.07
N GLY A 97 10.49 10.59 2.86
CA GLY A 97 10.73 11.55 3.95
C GLY A 97 9.44 12.02 4.62
N GLN A 98 8.42 12.38 3.83
CA GLN A 98 7.17 12.91 4.36
C GLN A 98 6.32 11.87 5.08
N LEU A 99 6.37 10.60 4.66
CA LEU A 99 5.73 9.49 5.35
C LEU A 99 6.57 8.95 6.52
N ASP A 100 7.79 9.46 6.70
CA ASP A 100 8.74 9.02 7.71
C ASP A 100 8.97 7.50 7.67
N LEU A 101 9.22 6.95 6.47
CA LEU A 101 9.35 5.50 6.32
C LEU A 101 10.62 4.94 6.98
N LYS A 102 11.64 5.78 7.19
CA LYS A 102 12.91 5.40 7.82
C LYS A 102 12.76 5.09 9.32
N SER A 103 11.74 5.62 9.99
CA SER A 103 11.49 5.32 11.41
C SER A 103 10.77 3.97 11.60
N ILE A 104 10.21 3.40 10.53
CA ILE A 104 9.57 2.08 10.57
C ILE A 104 10.66 1.01 10.64
N THR A 105 10.71 0.30 11.76
CA THR A 105 11.66 -0.79 12.02
C THR A 105 10.93 -2.11 12.29
N GLY A 106 11.67 -3.23 12.25
CA GLY A 106 11.12 -4.56 12.54
C GLY A 106 10.29 -5.19 11.42
N ARG A 107 10.36 -4.66 10.19
CA ARG A 107 9.76 -5.22 8.96
C ARG A 107 10.55 -4.76 7.73
N GLU A 108 10.41 -5.47 6.61
CA GLU A 108 10.85 -4.95 5.30
C GLU A 108 9.94 -3.78 4.88
N VAL A 109 10.55 -2.72 4.35
CA VAL A 109 9.85 -1.55 3.82
C VAL A 109 10.39 -1.22 2.43
N GLY A 110 9.52 -1.23 1.42
CA GLY A 110 9.80 -0.78 0.07
C GLY A 110 8.97 0.46 -0.30
N CYS A 111 9.43 1.22 -1.29
CA CYS A 111 8.70 2.33 -1.89
C CYS A 111 8.82 2.26 -3.41
N TYR A 112 7.70 2.33 -4.14
CA TYR A 112 7.71 2.47 -5.60
C TYR A 112 6.82 3.61 -6.05
N MET A 113 7.21 4.23 -7.17
CA MET A 113 6.48 5.33 -7.80
C MET A 113 5.85 4.83 -9.10
N ILE A 114 4.54 4.95 -9.23
CA ILE A 114 3.76 4.39 -10.34
C ILE A 114 2.77 5.39 -10.94
N SER A 115 2.33 5.12 -12.17
CA SER A 115 1.08 5.67 -12.69
C SER A 115 0.15 4.52 -13.08
N CYS A 116 -0.95 4.35 -12.36
CA CYS A 116 -2.01 3.44 -12.78
C CYS A 116 -2.69 3.89 -14.07
N LYS A 117 -2.68 5.19 -14.38
CA LYS A 117 -3.31 5.75 -15.56
C LYS A 117 -2.52 5.38 -16.82
N ASP A 118 -1.21 5.56 -16.76
CA ASP A 118 -0.32 5.34 -17.89
C ASP A 118 0.36 3.95 -17.85
N SER A 119 -0.03 3.11 -16.88
CA SER A 119 0.53 1.77 -16.64
C SER A 119 2.05 1.73 -16.42
N VAL A 120 2.59 2.78 -15.78
CA VAL A 120 4.03 2.90 -15.51
C VAL A 120 4.38 2.20 -14.20
N ASN A 121 5.42 1.36 -14.22
CA ASN A 121 6.00 0.66 -13.05
C ASN A 121 5.06 -0.29 -12.30
N ILE A 122 3.92 -0.66 -12.90
CA ILE A 122 2.96 -1.59 -12.28
C ILE A 122 3.57 -2.98 -12.12
N ASP A 123 4.35 -3.45 -13.09
CA ASP A 123 5.00 -4.76 -13.03
C ASP A 123 5.97 -4.87 -11.85
N LEU A 124 6.69 -3.79 -11.49
CA LEU A 124 7.58 -3.78 -10.32
C LEU A 124 6.83 -4.04 -9.01
N VAL A 125 5.63 -3.47 -8.87
CA VAL A 125 4.76 -3.71 -7.71
C VAL A 125 4.29 -5.16 -7.70
N ILE A 126 3.90 -5.71 -8.85
CA ILE A 126 3.45 -7.10 -8.98
C ILE A 126 4.60 -8.06 -8.65
N ASP A 127 5.80 -7.83 -9.19
CA ASP A 127 6.97 -8.67 -8.96
C ASP A 127 7.37 -8.68 -7.47
N TRP A 128 7.32 -7.52 -6.82
CA TRP A 128 7.56 -7.44 -5.37
C TRP A 128 6.50 -8.23 -4.59
N LEU A 129 5.22 -8.15 -4.97
CA LEU A 129 4.16 -8.93 -4.33
C LEU A 129 4.33 -10.44 -4.55
N ILE A 130 4.76 -10.86 -5.74
CA ILE A 130 5.04 -12.26 -6.07
C ILE A 130 6.20 -12.78 -5.23
N LYS A 131 7.29 -12.01 -5.12
CA LYS A 131 8.46 -12.36 -4.28
C LYS A 131 8.08 -12.60 -2.82
N HIS A 132 7.08 -11.87 -2.30
CA HIS A 132 6.59 -11.99 -0.93
C HIS A 132 5.35 -12.86 -0.78
N SER A 133 4.86 -13.45 -1.87
CA SER A 133 3.80 -14.44 -1.80
C SER A 133 4.38 -15.73 -1.24
N LYS A 134 3.81 -16.23 -0.14
CA LYS A 134 4.23 -17.52 0.42
C LYS A 134 3.93 -18.61 -0.61
N THR A 135 4.94 -19.39 -0.97
CA THR A 135 4.70 -20.67 -1.66
C THR A 135 3.87 -21.52 -0.71
N PRO A 136 2.72 -22.08 -1.13
CA PRO A 136 2.07 -23.10 -0.33
C PRO A 136 3.05 -24.28 -0.24
N ASN A 137 3.49 -24.60 0.98
CA ASN A 137 4.08 -25.91 1.27
C ASN A 137 3.03 -27.00 1.06
#